data_AF-A0A7C6CKW6-F1
#
_entry.id   AF-A0A7C6CKW6-F1
#
_cell.length_a   1.000
_cell.length_b   1.000
_cell.length_c   1.000
_cell.angle_alpha   90.00
_cell.angle_beta   90.00
_cell.angle_gamma   90.00
#
_symmetry.space_group_name_H-M   'P 1'
#
loop_
_entity.id
_entity.type
_entity.pdbx_description
1 polymer ?
#
loop_
_entity_poly.entity_id
_entity_poly.type
_entity_poly.pdbx_seq_one_letter_code
_entity_poly.pdbx_strand_id
1 'polypeptide(L)'
;MMSPKMKKFFSYYRPYLKIFSLDMICALLAAGINLVFPLIVRYIAIDLLQPARPAPTTSFLLIASALVVMTIAEYYCNFFITFYGHVMGARMEADLRNELFAHLQKLSFSYYDNQKTGQIMSRITNDLFEI
;
A
#
# COMPACT_ATOMS: atom_id res chain seq x y z
N MET A 1 -11.80 -24.30 4.15
CA MET A 1 -12.71 -23.94 5.25
C MET A 1 -12.12 -22.75 6.00
N MET A 2 -12.66 -21.54 5.81
CA MET A 2 -12.15 -20.32 6.46
C MET A 2 -12.66 -20.24 7.90
N SER A 3 -11.79 -20.07 8.90
CA SER A 3 -12.19 -19.98 10.31
C SER A 3 -13.14 -18.80 10.56
N PRO A 4 -14.09 -18.89 11.51
CA PRO A 4 -15.07 -17.83 11.79
C PRO A 4 -14.40 -16.50 12.20
N LYS A 5 -13.19 -16.53 12.74
CA LYS A 5 -12.39 -15.32 13.06
C LYS A 5 -11.95 -14.58 11.80
N MET A 6 -11.52 -15.29 10.75
CA MET A 6 -11.11 -14.68 9.47
C MET A 6 -12.27 -14.02 8.72
N LYS A 7 -13.49 -14.58 8.81
CA LYS A 7 -14.69 -13.95 8.21
C LYS A 7 -15.03 -12.60 8.84
N LYS A 8 -14.85 -12.47 10.16
CA LYS A 8 -15.10 -11.21 10.87
C LYS A 8 -14.04 -10.17 10.50
N PHE A 9 -12.77 -10.57 10.43
CA PHE A 9 -11.67 -9.71 9.97
C PHE A 9 -11.88 -9.19 8.53
N PHE A 10 -12.28 -10.07 7.60
CA PHE A 10 -12.60 -9.67 6.23
C PHE A 10 -13.82 -8.75 6.11
N SER A 11 -14.72 -8.76 7.09
CA SER A 11 -15.87 -7.86 7.13
C SER A 11 -15.47 -6.42 7.47
N TYR A 12 -14.39 -6.19 8.24
CA TYR A 12 -13.83 -4.86 8.47
C TYR A 12 -13.10 -4.32 7.24
N TYR A 13 -12.48 -5.22 6.47
CA TYR A 13 -11.79 -4.87 5.23
C TYR A 13 -12.76 -4.49 4.10
N ARG A 14 -13.99 -5.04 4.10
CA ARG A 14 -15.00 -4.88 3.03
C ARG A 14 -15.24 -3.44 2.53
N PRO A 15 -15.44 -2.43 3.39
CA PRO A 15 -15.64 -1.05 2.92
C PRO A 15 -14.38 -0.44 2.27
N TYR A 16 -13.18 -0.88 2.68
CA TYR A 16 -11.91 -0.34 2.20
C TYR A 16 -11.28 -1.15 1.05
N LEU A 17 -11.82 -2.33 0.71
CA LEU A 17 -11.32 -3.20 -0.38
C LEU A 17 -11.25 -2.50 -1.74
N LYS A 18 -12.15 -1.54 -2.03
CA LYS A 18 -12.11 -0.79 -3.30
C LYS A 18 -10.86 0.08 -3.40
N ILE A 19 -10.56 0.81 -2.31
CA ILE A 19 -9.38 1.68 -2.23
C ILE A 19 -8.11 0.82 -2.22
N PHE A 20 -8.10 -0.27 -1.45
CA PHE A 20 -7.02 -1.24 -1.41
C PHE A 20 -6.74 -1.90 -2.76
N SER A 21 -7.78 -2.29 -3.50
CA SER A 21 -7.62 -2.90 -4.83
C SER A 21 -7.04 -1.92 -5.83
N LEU A 22 -7.43 -0.65 -5.76
CA LEU A 22 -6.90 0.40 -6.63
C LEU A 22 -5.43 0.70 -6.27
N ASP A 23 -5.13 0.75 -4.99
CA ASP A 23 -3.79 0.90 -4.44
C ASP A 23 -2.85 -0.23 -4.88
N MET A 24 -3.31 -1.49 -4.77
CA MET A 24 -2.57 -2.66 -5.21
C MET A 24 -2.28 -2.64 -6.73
N ILE A 25 -3.24 -2.18 -7.54
CA ILE A 25 -3.04 -2.04 -8.99
C ILE A 25 -2.00 -0.94 -9.28
N CYS A 26 -2.09 0.20 -8.61
CA CYS A 26 -1.09 1.28 -8.72
C CYS A 26 0.30 0.80 -8.30
N ALA A 27 0.41 0.03 -7.21
CA ALA A 27 1.67 -0.51 -6.73
C ALA A 27 2.30 -1.48 -7.73
N LEU A 28 1.48 -2.35 -8.33
CA LEU A 28 1.94 -3.29 -9.35
C LEU A 28 2.41 -2.57 -10.62
N LEU A 29 1.72 -1.51 -11.04
CA LEU A 29 2.14 -0.65 -12.14
C LEU A 29 3.46 0.07 -11.82
N ALA A 30 3.60 0.69 -10.65
CA ALA A 30 4.82 1.38 -10.23
C ALA A 30 6.02 0.43 -10.14
N ALA A 31 5.82 -0.78 -9.62
CA ALA A 31 6.85 -1.82 -9.58
C ALA A 31 7.26 -2.27 -11.00
N GLY A 32 6.29 -2.40 -11.90
CA GLY A 32 6.54 -2.69 -13.31
C GLY A 32 7.40 -1.61 -13.98
N ILE A 33 7.09 -0.33 -13.75
CA ILE A 33 7.86 0.79 -14.30
C ILE A 33 9.31 0.80 -13.76
N ASN A 34 9.49 0.56 -12.45
CA ASN A 34 10.82 0.43 -11.85
C ASN A 34 11.67 -0.66 -12.52
N LEU A 35 11.05 -1.77 -12.93
CA LEU A 35 11.76 -2.86 -13.61
C LEU A 35 12.09 -2.53 -15.07
N VAL A 36 11.29 -1.69 -15.72
CA VAL A 36 11.52 -1.24 -17.11
C VAL A 36 12.68 -0.26 -17.19
N PHE A 37 12.91 0.56 -16.16
CA PHE A 37 14.01 1.53 -16.12
C PHE A 37 15.40 0.94 -16.46
N PRO A 38 15.90 -0.12 -15.79
CA PRO A 38 17.19 -0.73 -16.13
C PRO A 38 17.22 -1.38 -17.51
N LEU A 39 16.09 -1.86 -18.04
CA LEU A 39 16.01 -2.41 -19.40
C LEU A 39 16.23 -1.33 -20.46
N ILE A 40 15.69 -0.13 -20.25
CA ILE A 40 15.88 1.00 -21.17
C ILE A 40 17.34 1.48 -21.14
N VAL A 41 17.94 1.58 -19.95
CA VAL A 41 19.37 1.93 -19.82
C VAL A 41 20.24 0.90 -20.55
N ARG A 42 19.93 -0.40 -20.40
CA ARG A 42 20.63 -1.47 -21.12
C ARG A 42 20.48 -1.35 -22.64
N TYR A 43 19.27 -1.06 -23.12
CA TYR A 43 19.01 -0.87 -24.56
C TYR A 43 19.82 0.28 -25.14
N ILE A 44 19.85 1.44 -24.45
CA ILE A 44 20.64 2.61 -24.88
C ILE A 44 22.14 2.26 -24.91
N ALA A 45 22.65 1.57 -23.89
CA ALA A 45 24.06 1.21 -23.81
C ALA A 45 24.52 0.22 -24.91
N ILE A 46 23.65 -0.72 -25.31
CA ILE A 46 23.99 -1.79 -26.26
C ILE A 46 23.72 -1.41 -27.72
N ASP A 47 22.59 -0.75 -27.99
CA ASP A 47 22.14 -0.48 -29.37
C ASP A 47 22.53 0.92 -29.87
N LEU A 48 22.70 1.91 -28.97
CA LEU A 48 22.94 3.30 -29.36
C LEU A 48 24.43 3.70 -29.34
N LEU A 49 25.26 3.03 -28.54
CA LEU A 49 26.72 3.26 -28.48
C LEU A 49 27.51 2.43 -29.51
N GLN A 50 26.85 1.71 -30.42
CA GLN A 50 27.55 1.03 -31.50
C GLN A 50 28.01 2.03 -32.57
N PRO A 51 29.31 2.05 -32.94
CA PRO A 51 29.93 3.15 -33.69
C PRO A 51 29.55 3.25 -35.19
N ALA A 52 28.53 2.54 -35.67
CA ALA A 52 28.37 2.26 -37.12
C ALA A 52 27.03 2.65 -37.77
N ARG A 53 26.12 3.36 -37.10
CA ARG A 53 24.87 3.86 -37.76
C ARG A 53 24.66 5.35 -37.51
N PRO A 54 24.21 6.14 -38.52
CA PRO A 54 23.71 7.47 -38.27
C PRO A 54 22.52 7.34 -37.32
N ALA A 55 22.70 7.79 -36.08
CA ALA A 55 21.71 7.66 -35.03
C ALA A 55 20.39 8.29 -35.50
N PRO A 56 19.28 7.54 -35.60
CA PRO A 56 17.98 8.14 -35.79
C PRO A 56 17.63 8.87 -34.49
N THR A 57 18.02 10.15 -34.42
CA THR A 57 17.80 11.05 -33.27
C THR A 57 16.33 11.11 -32.88
N THR A 58 15.42 10.90 -33.85
CA THR A 58 13.98 10.77 -33.65
C THR A 58 13.58 9.56 -32.80
N SER A 59 14.21 8.39 -32.97
CA SER A 59 13.92 7.20 -32.15
C SER A 59 14.39 7.38 -30.72
N PHE A 60 15.53 8.06 -30.51
CA PHE A 60 16.04 8.38 -29.18
C PHE A 60 15.14 9.37 -28.44
N LEU A 61 14.72 10.46 -29.11
CA LEU A 61 13.79 11.44 -28.55
C LEU A 61 12.43 10.82 -28.19
N LEU A 62 11.94 9.87 -28.98
CA LEU A 62 10.69 9.16 -28.69
C LEU A 62 10.82 8.24 -27.46
N ILE A 63 11.92 7.50 -27.34
CA ILE A 63 12.17 6.65 -26.16
C ILE A 63 12.39 7.52 -24.91
N ALA A 64 13.16 8.60 -25.00
CA ALA A 64 13.41 9.51 -23.89
C ALA A 64 12.12 10.20 -23.40
N SER A 65 11.28 10.68 -24.33
CA SER A 65 9.98 11.27 -23.97
C SER A 65 9.02 10.24 -23.36
N ALA A 66 8.98 9.00 -23.88
CA ALA A 66 8.20 7.91 -23.27
C ALA A 66 8.67 7.60 -21.84
N LEU A 67 9.99 7.63 -21.60
CA LEU A 67 10.58 7.40 -20.28
C LEU A 67 10.17 8.50 -19.29
N VAL A 68 10.25 9.77 -19.71
CA VAL A 68 9.79 10.91 -18.89
C VAL A 68 8.31 10.76 -18.52
N VAL A 69 7.45 10.40 -19.48
CA VAL A 69 6.02 10.18 -19.22
C VAL A 69 5.81 9.01 -18.24
N MET A 70 6.55 7.91 -18.38
CA MET A 70 6.48 6.79 -17.45
C MET A 70 6.92 7.17 -16.04
N THR A 71 8.01 7.92 -15.89
CA THR A 71 8.48 8.40 -14.57
C THR A 71 7.47 9.33 -13.91
N ILE A 72 6.84 10.22 -14.68
CA ILE A 72 5.77 11.08 -14.16
C ILE A 72 4.59 10.23 -13.69
N ALA A 73 4.15 9.27 -14.51
CA ALA A 73 3.06 8.36 -14.15
C ALA A 73 3.38 7.52 -12.90
N GLU A 74 4.63 7.03 -12.78
CA GLU A 74 5.13 6.31 -11.62
C GLU A 74 5.13 7.18 -10.36
N TYR A 75 5.55 8.44 -10.47
CA TYR A 75 5.52 9.39 -9.37
C TYR A 75 4.09 9.61 -8.86
N TYR A 76 3.13 9.82 -9.78
CA TYR A 76 1.72 9.93 -9.41
C TYR A 76 1.16 8.66 -8.78
N CYS A 77 1.55 7.48 -9.27
CA CYS A 77 1.15 6.20 -8.68
C CYS A 77 1.70 6.06 -7.25
N ASN A 78 3.00 6.31 -7.05
CA ASN A 78 3.61 6.28 -5.72
C ASN A 78 2.98 7.28 -4.77
N PHE A 79 2.73 8.51 -5.23
CA PHE A 79 2.04 9.51 -4.44
C PHE A 79 0.64 9.04 -4.01
N PHE A 80 -0.12 8.46 -4.95
CA PHE A 80 -1.43 7.90 -4.66
C PHE A 80 -1.34 6.77 -3.63
N ILE A 81 -0.38 5.86 -3.81
CA ILE A 81 -0.18 4.72 -2.91
C ILE A 81 0.15 5.19 -1.50
N THR A 82 1.13 6.07 -1.36
CA THR A 82 1.54 6.59 -0.05
C THR A 82 0.40 7.34 0.62
N PHE A 83 -0.29 8.22 -0.10
CA PHE A 83 -1.34 9.04 0.48
C PHE A 83 -2.59 8.23 0.85
N TYR A 84 -3.15 7.48 -0.11
CA TYR A 84 -4.37 6.71 0.12
C TYR A 84 -4.11 5.48 0.98
N GLY A 85 -2.94 4.86 0.89
CA GLY A 85 -2.52 3.77 1.77
C GLY A 85 -2.42 4.22 3.23
N HIS A 86 -1.75 5.33 3.51
CA HIS A 86 -1.68 5.85 4.89
C HIS A 86 -3.04 6.29 5.43
N VAL A 87 -3.83 7.02 4.65
CA VAL A 87 -5.16 7.48 5.08
C VAL A 87 -6.09 6.28 5.31
N MET A 88 -6.04 5.26 4.45
CA MET A 88 -6.81 4.03 4.63
C MET A 88 -6.38 3.31 5.91
N GLY A 89 -5.07 3.10 6.12
CA GLY A 89 -4.54 2.43 7.31
C GLY A 89 -4.96 3.13 8.60
N ALA A 90 -4.80 4.46 8.64
CA ALA A 90 -5.17 5.27 9.80
C ALA A 90 -6.69 5.22 10.11
N ARG A 91 -7.55 5.25 9.08
CA ARG A 91 -9.00 5.12 9.27
C ARG A 91 -9.39 3.73 9.78
N MET A 92 -8.78 2.69 9.23
CA MET A 92 -9.01 1.32 9.65
C MET A 92 -8.59 1.09 11.11
N GLU A 93 -7.44 1.63 11.53
CA GLU A 93 -6.97 1.60 12.93
C GLU A 93 -7.96 2.33 13.86
N ALA A 94 -8.44 3.51 13.44
CA ALA A 94 -9.40 4.29 14.22
C ALA A 94 -10.75 3.57 14.41
N ASP A 95 -11.27 2.94 13.36
CA ASP A 95 -12.50 2.14 13.41
C ASP A 95 -12.34 0.94 14.35
N LEU A 96 -11.21 0.23 14.28
CA LEU A 96 -10.91 -0.91 15.14
C LEU A 96 -10.79 -0.50 16.62
N ARG A 97 -10.11 0.63 16.91
CA ARG A 97 -10.07 1.20 18.26
C ARG A 97 -11.45 1.52 18.78
N ASN A 98 -12.27 2.22 18.00
CA ASN A 98 -13.61 2.62 18.42
C ASN A 98 -14.48 1.41 18.78
N GLU A 99 -14.44 0.33 18.00
CA GLU A 99 -15.22 -0.85 18.33
C GLU A 99 -14.71 -1.57 19.58
N LEU A 100 -13.40 -1.69 19.77
CA LEU A 100 -12.83 -2.29 20.98
C LEU A 100 -13.20 -1.48 22.22
N PHE A 101 -13.14 -0.14 22.15
CA PHE A 101 -13.57 0.73 23.23
C PHE A 101 -15.07 0.58 23.51
N ALA A 102 -15.91 0.54 22.47
CA ALA A 102 -17.35 0.31 22.62
C ALA A 102 -17.67 -1.07 23.21
N HIS A 103 -16.87 -2.09 22.92
CA HIS A 103 -17.01 -3.41 23.52
C HIS A 103 -16.61 -3.40 24.99
N LEU A 104 -15.47 -2.80 25.34
CA LEU A 104 -15.05 -2.63 26.72
C LEU A 104 -16.11 -1.95 27.59
N GLN A 105 -16.70 -0.86 27.11
CA GLN A 105 -17.74 -0.14 27.85
C GLN A 105 -18.96 -1.00 28.20
N LYS A 106 -19.20 -2.12 27.51
CA LYS A 106 -20.31 -3.05 27.77
C LYS A 106 -19.93 -4.20 28.70
N LEU A 107 -18.68 -4.34 29.11
CA LEU A 107 -18.27 -5.40 30.03
C LEU A 107 -18.73 -5.13 31.46
N SER A 108 -18.97 -6.21 32.20
CA SER A 108 -19.42 -6.14 33.59
C SER A 108 -18.30 -5.70 34.53
N PHE A 109 -18.67 -5.09 35.65
CA PHE A 109 -17.72 -4.69 36.70
C PHE A 109 -16.88 -5.86 37.23
N SER A 110 -17.45 -7.07 37.29
CA SER A 110 -16.74 -8.29 37.70
C SER A 110 -15.57 -8.66 36.79
N TYR A 111 -15.61 -8.30 35.50
CA TYR A 111 -14.47 -8.47 34.61
C TYR A 111 -13.31 -7.53 34.98
N TYR A 112 -13.64 -6.28 35.32
CA TYR A 112 -12.65 -5.28 35.72
C TYR A 112 -12.07 -5.53 37.11
N ASP A 113 -12.81 -6.20 38.00
CA ASP A 113 -12.28 -6.62 39.30
C ASP A 113 -11.21 -7.72 39.18
N ASN A 114 -11.29 -8.56 38.13
CA ASN A 114 -10.37 -9.68 37.89
C ASN A 114 -9.21 -9.35 36.93
N GLN A 115 -9.23 -8.19 36.28
CA GLN A 115 -8.17 -7.76 35.35
C GLN A 115 -7.70 -6.34 35.67
N LYS A 116 -6.37 -6.15 35.75
CA LYS A 116 -5.79 -4.81 35.90
C LYS A 116 -6.13 -3.95 34.68
N THR A 117 -6.83 -2.83 34.89
CA THR A 117 -7.22 -1.88 33.83
C THR A 117 -6.04 -1.43 32.97
N GLY A 118 -4.86 -1.24 33.57
CA GLY A 118 -3.64 -0.89 32.82
C GLY A 118 -3.17 -1.97 31.85
N GLN A 119 -3.40 -3.25 32.16
CA GLN A 119 -3.06 -4.36 31.28
C GLN A 119 -4.05 -4.49 30.10
N ILE A 120 -5.31 -4.10 30.32
CA ILE A 120 -6.33 -4.03 29.26
C ILE A 120 -5.99 -2.91 28.27
N MET A 121 -5.67 -1.71 28.78
CA MET A 121 -5.30 -0.56 27.92
C MET A 121 -3.99 -0.81 27.16
N SER A 122 -3.02 -1.46 27.80
CA SER A 122 -1.76 -1.85 27.15
C SER A 122 -1.99 -2.84 26.01
N ARG A 123 -2.79 -3.89 26.22
CA ARG A 123 -3.11 -4.87 25.16
C ARG A 123 -3.88 -4.26 24.00
N ILE A 124 -4.86 -3.39 24.27
CA ILE A 124 -5.64 -2.73 23.20
C ILE A 124 -4.79 -1.77 22.38
N THR A 125 -3.75 -1.19 22.97
CA THR A 125 -2.87 -0.30 22.22
C THR A 125 -1.82 -1.12 21.48
N ASN A 126 -1.11 -2.01 22.17
CA ASN A 126 0.03 -2.75 21.61
C ASN A 126 -0.40 -3.86 20.64
N ASP A 127 -1.36 -4.73 21.02
CA ASP A 127 -1.79 -5.84 20.17
C ASP A 127 -2.47 -5.33 18.89
N LEU A 128 -2.99 -4.10 18.89
CA LEU A 128 -3.60 -3.46 17.72
C LEU A 128 -2.58 -2.90 16.74
N PHE A 129 -1.41 -2.50 17.23
CA PHE A 129 -0.28 -2.07 16.40
C PHE A 129 0.50 -3.27 15.85
N GLU A 130 0.44 -4.43 16.52
CA GLU A 130 1.10 -5.67 16.07
C GLU A 130 0.28 -6.45 15.02
N ILE A 131 -0.98 -6.09 14.79
CA ILE A 131 -1.86 -6.66 13.75
C ILE A 131 -1.81 -5.80 12.49
#